data_AF-A0A3N1AYE9-F1
#
_entry.id   AF-A0A3N1AYE9-F1
#
_cell.length_a   1.000
_cell.length_b   1.000
_cell.length_c   1.000
_cell.angle_alpha   90.00
_cell.angle_beta   90.00
_cell.angle_gamma   90.00
#
_symmetry.space_group_name_H-M   'P 1'
#
loop_
_entity.id
_entity.type
_entity.pdbx_description
1 polymer ?
#
loop_
_entity_poly.entity_id
_entity_poly.type
_entity_poly.pdbx_seq_one_letter_code
_entity_poly.pdbx_strand_id
1 'polypeptide(L)'
;MRIDIELTDADQRQALRADARAGLTAHPKWLPPKWFYDKHGSELFERITTLSEYYPTRAERAALTAHADDIAAVTRAGTLVELGSGSSEKTRLLLDALRRQGSLDLFVPLDVSEAALRDAATAIDRDYPGLPVHAVVGDFTRHLDRIPAGDDRLVAFLGGTIGNLVPDERAEFLAALRGSLGTGGWLLLGTDLVKDPATLVAAYDDSQGVTGEFNRNVLHVLNQQLGADFDPAAFRHVALWDADREWIEMRLRAERDMRAYVADLDLPVSFTAGDEIRTEVSAKFRRAGVTAELAAAGFELTHWWTDPAGRFAISLSRCR
;
A
#
# COMPACT_ATOMS: atom_id res chain seq x y z
N MET A 1 17.88 -17.21 4.37
CA MET A 1 17.36 -15.85 4.13
C MET A 1 18.40 -15.00 3.40
N ARG A 2 17.99 -14.30 2.33
CA ARG A 2 18.76 -13.26 1.60
C ARG A 2 17.97 -11.95 1.63
N ILE A 3 18.65 -10.81 1.75
CA ILE A 3 18.04 -9.47 1.72
C ILE A 3 18.87 -8.58 0.81
N ASP A 4 18.25 -8.02 -0.23
CA ASP A 4 18.85 -7.02 -1.11
C ASP A 4 18.30 -5.63 -0.75
N ILE A 5 19.19 -4.64 -0.63
CA ILE A 5 18.84 -3.26 -0.25
C ILE A 5 19.00 -2.36 -1.48
N GLU A 6 17.88 -2.01 -2.11
CA GLU A 6 17.81 -1.17 -3.31
C GLU A 6 17.34 0.26 -2.99
N LEU A 7 16.97 0.51 -1.73
CA LEU A 7 16.52 1.80 -1.24
C LEU A 7 17.23 2.08 0.09
N THR A 8 18.25 2.94 0.06
CA THR A 8 19.01 3.31 1.27
C THR A 8 18.34 4.46 2.03
N ASP A 9 18.70 4.66 3.29
CA ASP A 9 18.25 5.82 4.08
C ASP A 9 18.56 7.17 3.39
N ALA A 10 19.69 7.25 2.68
CA ALA A 10 20.07 8.44 1.93
C ALA A 10 19.13 8.68 0.73
N ASP A 11 18.76 7.62 0.01
CA ASP A 11 17.80 7.68 -1.10
C ASP A 11 16.41 8.08 -0.59
N GLN A 12 15.98 7.51 0.54
CA GLN A 12 14.72 7.87 1.19
C GLN A 12 14.72 9.34 1.59
N ARG A 13 15.78 9.82 2.24
CA ARG A 13 15.87 11.24 2.63
C ARG A 13 15.90 12.16 1.42
N GLN A 14 16.57 11.79 0.33
CA GLN A 14 16.56 12.57 -0.91
C GLN A 14 15.15 12.61 -1.54
N ALA A 15 14.45 11.48 -1.58
CA ALA A 15 13.07 11.41 -2.06
C ALA A 15 12.13 12.26 -1.19
N LEU A 16 12.25 12.17 0.14
CA LEU A 16 11.45 12.95 1.08
C LEU A 16 11.67 14.46 0.87
N ARG A 17 12.92 14.89 0.67
CA ARG A 17 13.25 16.29 0.36
C ARG A 17 12.58 16.76 -0.94
N ALA A 18 12.62 15.93 -1.98
CA ALA A 18 12.01 16.26 -3.28
C ALA A 18 10.48 16.35 -3.17
N ASP A 19 9.86 15.35 -2.55
CA ASP A 19 8.41 15.27 -2.36
C ASP A 19 7.91 16.40 -1.47
N ALA A 20 8.57 16.68 -0.34
CA ALA A 20 8.20 17.77 0.56
C ALA A 20 8.33 19.14 -0.12
N ARG A 21 9.39 19.38 -0.91
CA ARG A 21 9.52 20.63 -1.66
C ARG A 21 8.41 20.79 -2.68
N ALA A 22 8.15 19.78 -3.49
CA ALA A 22 7.14 19.84 -4.54
C ALA A 22 5.72 19.97 -3.96
N GLY A 23 5.42 19.15 -2.95
CA GLY A 23 4.09 19.07 -2.34
C GLY A 23 3.71 20.27 -1.47
N LEU A 24 4.64 20.79 -0.66
CA LEU A 24 4.36 21.92 0.23
C LEU A 24 4.33 23.28 -0.49
N THR A 25 4.86 23.36 -1.71
CA THR A 25 4.81 24.56 -2.56
C THR A 25 3.69 24.51 -3.62
N ALA A 26 2.99 23.39 -3.74
CA ALA A 26 1.86 23.25 -4.66
C ALA A 26 0.59 23.97 -4.14
N HIS A 27 -0.33 24.24 -5.08
CA HIS A 27 -1.67 24.76 -4.79
C HIS A 27 -2.71 23.90 -5.51
N PRO A 28 -3.45 23.02 -4.82
CA PRO A 28 -3.40 22.75 -3.37
C PRO A 28 -2.12 22.02 -2.94
N LYS A 29 -1.78 22.10 -1.64
CA LYS A 29 -0.63 21.40 -1.05
C LYS A 29 -0.92 19.91 -0.94
N TRP A 30 0.13 19.08 -1.07
CA TRP A 30 0.00 17.63 -0.92
C TRP A 30 1.26 17.00 -0.34
N LEU A 31 1.15 15.78 0.20
CA LEU A 31 2.26 14.94 0.62
C LEU A 31 1.97 13.48 0.22
N PRO A 32 2.96 12.72 -0.30
CA PRO A 32 2.75 11.30 -0.61
C PRO A 32 2.47 10.44 0.62
N PRO A 33 1.56 9.45 0.53
CA PRO A 33 1.20 8.58 1.66
C PRO A 33 2.31 7.61 2.05
N LYS A 34 3.31 7.34 1.19
CA LYS A 34 4.47 6.49 1.55
C LYS A 34 5.24 7.02 2.77
N TRP A 35 5.15 8.32 3.06
CA TRP A 35 5.79 8.95 4.21
C TRP A 35 5.01 8.79 5.52
N PHE A 36 3.85 8.11 5.52
CA PHE A 36 3.22 7.69 6.76
C PHE A 36 3.99 6.56 7.44
N TYR A 37 4.70 5.71 6.70
CA TYR A 37 5.18 4.42 7.16
C TYR A 37 6.60 4.45 7.74
N ASP A 38 6.89 5.43 8.60
CA ASP A 38 7.99 5.27 9.55
C ASP A 38 7.62 4.20 10.59
N LYS A 39 8.50 3.95 11.57
CA LYS A 39 8.23 2.94 12.61
C LYS A 39 6.90 3.23 13.33
N HIS A 40 6.69 4.48 13.76
CA HIS A 40 5.51 4.84 14.52
C HIS A 40 4.23 4.77 13.69
N GLY A 41 4.26 5.27 12.46
CA GLY A 41 3.11 5.21 11.57
C GLY A 41 2.76 3.79 11.14
N SER A 42 3.75 2.90 11.03
CA SER A 42 3.49 1.46 10.81
C SER A 42 2.74 0.84 12.00
N GLU A 43 3.13 1.17 13.24
CA GLU A 43 2.42 0.75 14.46
C GLU A 43 0.98 1.31 14.51
N LEU A 44 0.79 2.56 14.08
CA LEU A 44 -0.54 3.18 13.95
C LEU A 44 -1.39 2.48 12.89
N PHE A 45 -0.81 2.13 11.74
CA PHE A 45 -1.52 1.40 10.70
C PHE A 45 -1.95 0.01 11.16
N GLU A 46 -1.08 -0.72 11.87
CA GLU A 46 -1.44 -2.01 12.49
C GLU A 46 -2.63 -1.86 13.46
N ARG A 47 -2.67 -0.79 14.27
CA ARG A 47 -3.85 -0.46 15.09
C ARG A 47 -5.08 -0.21 14.22
N ILE A 48 -4.96 0.57 13.15
CA ILE A 48 -6.07 0.84 12.20
C ILE A 48 -6.67 -0.46 11.68
N THR A 49 -5.86 -1.46 11.34
CA THR A 49 -6.37 -2.74 10.82
C THR A 49 -7.31 -3.49 11.77
N THR A 50 -7.26 -3.19 13.07
CA THR A 50 -8.07 -3.82 14.12
C THR A 50 -9.33 -3.02 14.48
N LEU A 51 -9.46 -1.77 14.00
CA LEU A 51 -10.60 -0.91 14.29
C LEU A 51 -11.90 -1.48 13.73
N SER A 52 -13.00 -1.25 14.45
CA SER A 52 -14.31 -1.77 14.04
C SER A 52 -14.79 -1.18 12.71
N GLU A 53 -14.48 0.10 12.50
CA GLU A 53 -14.82 0.89 11.33
C GLU A 53 -13.98 0.48 10.10
N TYR A 54 -12.70 0.13 10.30
CA TYR A 54 -11.79 -0.27 9.23
C TYR A 54 -11.99 -1.73 8.81
N TYR A 55 -13.01 -1.97 7.99
CA TYR A 55 -13.31 -3.30 7.43
C TYR A 55 -12.29 -3.89 6.42
N PRO A 56 -11.49 -3.12 5.64
CA PRO A 56 -10.75 -3.67 4.50
C PRO A 56 -9.90 -4.90 4.84
N THR A 57 -9.09 -4.84 5.90
CA THR A 57 -8.21 -5.94 6.30
C THR A 57 -8.98 -7.23 6.60
N ARG A 58 -10.11 -7.13 7.31
CA ARG A 58 -10.95 -8.29 7.66
C ARG A 58 -11.70 -8.84 6.45
N ALA A 59 -12.20 -7.97 5.58
CA ALA A 59 -12.89 -8.36 4.36
C ALA A 59 -11.94 -9.09 3.39
N GLU A 60 -10.77 -8.52 3.12
CA GLU A 60 -9.76 -9.16 2.28
C GLU A 60 -9.30 -10.50 2.85
N ARG A 61 -9.03 -10.57 4.16
CA ARG A 61 -8.68 -11.83 4.84
C ARG A 61 -9.77 -12.88 4.67
N ALA A 62 -11.05 -12.52 4.78
CA ALA A 62 -12.16 -13.45 4.60
C ALA A 62 -12.19 -14.03 3.17
N ALA A 63 -11.96 -13.20 2.15
CA ALA A 63 -11.87 -13.65 0.77
C ALA A 63 -10.65 -14.58 0.55
N LEU A 64 -9.48 -14.24 1.09
CA LEU A 64 -8.28 -15.07 1.01
C LEU A 64 -8.46 -16.40 1.74
N THR A 65 -9.07 -16.41 2.94
CA THR A 65 -9.36 -17.65 3.67
C THR A 65 -10.28 -18.57 2.88
N ALA A 66 -11.26 -18.02 2.15
CA ALA A 66 -12.18 -18.81 1.35
C ALA A 66 -11.55 -19.35 0.05
N HIS A 67 -10.58 -18.64 -0.54
CA HIS A 67 -10.13 -18.91 -1.92
C HIS A 67 -8.61 -19.10 -2.10
N ALA A 68 -7.81 -19.12 -1.03
CA ALA A 68 -6.36 -19.34 -1.14
C ALA A 68 -6.03 -20.69 -1.80
N ASP A 69 -6.76 -21.76 -1.49
CA ASP A 69 -6.58 -23.06 -2.13
C ASP A 69 -6.97 -23.05 -3.62
N ASP A 70 -8.02 -22.31 -4.00
CA ASP A 70 -8.40 -22.13 -5.40
C ASP A 70 -7.29 -21.40 -6.18
N ILE A 71 -6.76 -20.31 -5.60
CA ILE A 71 -5.65 -19.53 -6.16
C ILE A 71 -4.43 -20.43 -6.34
N ALA A 72 -4.06 -21.19 -5.31
CA ALA A 72 -2.91 -22.10 -5.38
C ALA A 72 -3.10 -23.21 -6.43
N ALA A 73 -4.31 -23.76 -6.56
CA ALA A 73 -4.62 -24.81 -7.54
C ALA A 73 -4.55 -24.29 -8.99
N VAL A 74 -5.04 -23.07 -9.25
CA VAL A 74 -5.01 -22.44 -10.58
C VAL A 74 -3.60 -22.00 -10.96
N THR A 75 -2.89 -21.35 -10.04
CA THR A 75 -1.60 -20.73 -10.34
C THR A 75 -0.45 -21.73 -10.33
N ARG A 76 -0.49 -22.70 -9.39
CA ARG A 76 0.61 -23.63 -9.09
C ARG A 76 1.96 -22.91 -9.00
N ALA A 77 1.96 -21.69 -8.45
CA ALA A 77 3.11 -20.81 -8.51
C ALA A 77 4.29 -21.41 -7.73
N GLY A 78 5.47 -21.36 -8.37
CA GLY A 78 6.76 -21.71 -7.77
C GLY A 78 7.26 -20.61 -6.84
N THR A 79 6.96 -19.37 -7.17
CA THR A 79 7.40 -18.20 -6.40
C THR A 79 6.21 -17.32 -6.04
N LEU A 80 6.07 -17.01 -4.76
CA LEU A 80 5.15 -15.98 -4.28
C LEU A 80 5.93 -14.69 -4.03
N VAL A 81 5.56 -13.63 -4.75
CA VAL A 81 6.07 -12.28 -4.53
C VAL A 81 5.00 -11.46 -3.84
N GLU A 82 5.31 -10.75 -2.77
CA GLU A 82 4.39 -9.82 -2.11
C GLU A 82 4.91 -8.38 -2.21
N LEU A 83 4.09 -7.47 -2.75
CA LEU A 83 4.40 -6.05 -2.85
C LEU A 83 3.78 -5.28 -1.69
N GLY A 84 4.59 -4.51 -0.94
CA GLY A 84 4.15 -3.81 0.26
C GLY A 84 3.78 -4.80 1.37
N SER A 85 4.72 -5.69 1.70
CA SER A 85 4.43 -6.88 2.52
C SER A 85 4.02 -6.58 3.96
N GLY A 86 4.44 -5.44 4.54
CA GLY A 86 4.15 -5.12 5.93
C GLY A 86 4.49 -6.29 6.87
N SER A 87 3.52 -6.73 7.67
CA SER A 87 3.64 -7.88 8.58
C SER A 87 3.43 -9.26 7.93
N SER A 88 3.06 -9.32 6.65
CA SER A 88 2.76 -10.55 5.89
C SER A 88 1.76 -11.53 6.54
N GLU A 89 0.91 -11.08 7.46
CA GLU A 89 -0.07 -11.94 8.16
C GLU A 89 -1.12 -12.55 7.23
N LYS A 90 -1.55 -11.80 6.21
CA LYS A 90 -2.47 -12.31 5.17
C LYS A 90 -1.77 -13.29 4.21
N THR A 91 -0.50 -13.05 3.93
CA THR A 91 0.35 -13.79 3.00
C THR A 91 0.51 -15.24 3.41
N ARG A 92 0.50 -15.51 4.72
CA ARG A 92 0.52 -16.87 5.28
C ARG A 92 -0.59 -17.76 4.71
N LEU A 93 -1.77 -17.21 4.41
CA LEU A 93 -2.86 -17.97 3.77
C LEU A 93 -2.45 -18.49 2.37
N LEU A 94 -1.73 -17.69 1.60
CA LEU A 94 -1.24 -18.05 0.27
C LEU A 94 -0.03 -19.00 0.37
N LEU A 95 0.89 -18.73 1.29
CA LEU A 95 2.04 -19.59 1.57
C LEU A 95 1.59 -21.01 1.95
N ASP A 96 0.63 -21.12 2.88
CA ASP A 96 0.09 -22.39 3.32
C ASP A 96 -0.58 -23.15 2.16
N ALA A 97 -1.37 -22.45 1.34
CA ALA A 97 -2.06 -23.05 0.20
C ALA A 97 -1.09 -23.55 -0.88
N LEU A 98 -0.09 -22.73 -1.27
CA LEU A 98 0.92 -23.12 -2.26
C LEU A 98 1.82 -24.26 -1.76
N ARG A 99 2.15 -24.29 -0.45
CA ARG A 99 2.87 -25.42 0.16
C ARG A 99 2.03 -26.69 0.18
N ARG A 100 0.74 -26.62 0.51
CA ARG A 100 -0.17 -27.79 0.42
C ARG A 100 -0.25 -28.34 -1.00
N GLN A 101 -0.23 -27.47 -2.01
CA GLN A 101 -0.18 -27.88 -3.42
C GLN A 101 1.18 -28.45 -3.85
N GLY A 102 2.22 -28.30 -3.02
CA GLY A 102 3.57 -28.76 -3.29
C GLY A 102 4.27 -27.99 -4.41
N SER A 103 3.83 -26.76 -4.69
CA SER A 103 4.43 -25.93 -5.76
C SER A 103 5.41 -24.88 -5.25
N LEU A 104 5.32 -24.45 -3.98
CA LEU A 104 6.08 -23.30 -3.49
C LEU A 104 7.57 -23.60 -3.27
N ASP A 105 8.43 -22.90 -4.00
CA ASP A 105 9.89 -22.97 -3.93
C ASP A 105 10.53 -21.70 -3.35
N LEU A 106 9.88 -20.53 -3.43
CA LEU A 106 10.46 -19.25 -3.02
C LEU A 106 9.40 -18.24 -2.56
N PHE A 107 9.71 -17.51 -1.50
CA PHE A 107 8.98 -16.31 -1.09
C PHE A 107 9.83 -15.05 -1.24
N VAL A 108 9.27 -14.02 -1.87
CA VAL A 108 9.93 -12.73 -2.14
C VAL A 108 9.06 -11.58 -1.61
N PRO A 109 9.26 -11.14 -0.35
CA PRO A 109 8.63 -9.92 0.15
C PRO A 109 9.40 -8.68 -0.35
N LEU A 110 8.66 -7.65 -0.79
CA LEU A 110 9.19 -6.34 -1.15
C LEU A 110 8.47 -5.25 -0.35
N ASP A 111 9.24 -4.39 0.30
CA ASP A 111 8.73 -3.26 1.09
C ASP A 111 9.76 -2.11 1.13
N VAL A 112 9.29 -0.90 1.42
CA VAL A 112 10.16 0.27 1.63
C VAL A 112 10.81 0.25 3.01
N SER A 113 10.21 -0.45 3.98
CA SER A 113 10.72 -0.56 5.35
C SER A 113 11.66 -1.76 5.52
N GLU A 114 12.96 -1.50 5.60
CA GLU A 114 13.96 -2.54 5.88
C GLU A 114 13.66 -3.26 7.21
N ALA A 115 13.28 -2.52 8.25
CA ALA A 115 12.98 -3.07 9.56
C ALA A 115 11.80 -4.05 9.49
N ALA A 116 10.69 -3.63 8.85
CA ALA A 116 9.51 -4.49 8.69
C ALA A 116 9.84 -5.76 7.89
N LEU A 117 10.62 -5.64 6.81
CA LEU A 117 11.05 -6.80 6.03
C LEU A 117 11.92 -7.77 6.81
N ARG A 118 12.84 -7.27 7.64
CA ARG A 118 13.68 -8.14 8.49
C ARG A 118 12.86 -8.90 9.51
N ASP A 119 11.90 -8.23 10.13
CA ASP A 119 10.99 -8.86 11.11
C ASP A 119 10.09 -9.90 10.44
N ALA A 120 9.47 -9.55 9.31
CA ALA A 120 8.62 -10.45 8.53
C ALA A 120 9.41 -11.66 8.01
N ALA A 121 10.60 -11.45 7.42
CA ALA A 121 11.43 -12.53 6.90
C ALA A 121 11.91 -13.48 8.01
N THR A 122 12.24 -12.95 9.20
CA THR A 122 12.60 -13.77 10.37
C THR A 122 11.42 -14.60 10.86
N ALA A 123 10.21 -14.02 10.90
CA ALA A 123 9.00 -14.75 11.26
C ALA A 123 8.67 -15.85 10.25
N ILE A 124 8.77 -15.56 8.94
CA ILE A 124 8.52 -16.55 7.89
C ILE A 124 9.56 -17.68 7.91
N ASP A 125 10.85 -17.39 8.09
CA ASP A 125 11.90 -18.43 8.17
C ASP A 125 11.66 -19.39 9.34
N ARG A 126 11.18 -18.87 10.48
CA ARG A 126 10.76 -19.67 11.64
C ARG A 126 9.50 -20.49 11.39
N ASP A 127 8.46 -19.86 10.83
CA ASP A 127 7.13 -20.47 10.69
C ASP A 127 7.08 -21.45 9.49
N TYR A 128 7.98 -21.27 8.50
CA TYR A 128 8.07 -22.08 7.29
C TYR A 128 9.46 -22.69 7.09
N PRO A 129 9.90 -23.64 7.95
CA PRO A 129 11.23 -24.24 7.81
C PRO A 129 11.46 -24.82 6.41
N GLY A 130 12.61 -24.46 5.83
CA GLY A 130 13.02 -24.91 4.50
C GLY A 130 12.42 -24.15 3.32
N LEU A 131 11.60 -23.10 3.55
CA LEU A 131 11.17 -22.18 2.50
C LEU A 131 12.25 -21.09 2.30
N PRO A 132 12.91 -21.01 1.14
CA PRO A 132 13.79 -19.89 0.82
C PRO A 132 13.03 -18.56 0.85
N VAL A 133 13.64 -17.56 1.49
CA VAL A 133 13.17 -16.16 1.51
C VAL A 133 14.24 -15.26 0.91
N HIS A 134 13.85 -14.48 -0.10
CA HIS A 134 14.65 -13.42 -0.73
C HIS A 134 13.90 -12.09 -0.60
N ALA A 135 14.21 -11.31 0.43
CA ALA A 135 13.58 -10.01 0.66
C ALA A 135 14.24 -8.90 -0.18
N VAL A 136 13.46 -7.92 -0.61
CA VAL A 136 13.93 -6.75 -1.38
C VAL A 136 13.45 -5.48 -0.68
N VAL A 137 14.38 -4.69 -0.13
CA VAL A 137 14.08 -3.34 0.37
C VAL A 137 14.02 -2.39 -0.82
N GLY A 138 12.83 -1.93 -1.18
CA GLY A 138 12.63 -1.13 -2.40
C GLY A 138 11.25 -0.49 -2.50
N ASP A 139 11.14 0.50 -3.40
CA ASP A 139 9.88 1.14 -3.76
C ASP A 139 9.25 0.37 -4.92
N PHE A 140 8.07 -0.23 -4.73
CA PHE A 140 7.38 -1.01 -5.76
C PHE A 140 6.96 -0.18 -6.98
N THR A 141 7.04 1.15 -6.93
CA THR A 141 6.82 2.01 -8.12
C THR A 141 8.08 2.18 -8.96
N ARG A 142 9.26 1.80 -8.44
CA ARG A 142 10.56 2.02 -9.09
C ARG A 142 11.41 0.77 -9.26
N HIS A 143 11.29 -0.19 -8.35
CA HIS A 143 12.25 -1.30 -8.19
C HIS A 143 11.63 -2.67 -8.49
N LEU A 144 10.55 -2.74 -9.29
CA LEU A 144 9.95 -4.02 -9.71
C LEU A 144 10.91 -4.89 -10.53
N ASP A 145 11.88 -4.28 -11.20
CA ASP A 145 12.95 -4.94 -11.96
C ASP A 145 13.99 -5.61 -11.04
N ARG A 146 14.01 -5.29 -9.74
CA ARG A 146 14.89 -5.88 -8.73
C ARG A 146 14.34 -7.14 -8.11
N ILE A 147 13.06 -7.42 -8.32
CA ILE A 147 12.45 -8.69 -7.92
C ILE A 147 13.15 -9.82 -8.70
N PRO A 148 13.62 -10.89 -8.04
CA PRO A 148 14.28 -12.00 -8.70
C PRO A 148 13.47 -12.53 -9.88
N ALA A 149 14.17 -12.72 -11.01
CA ALA A 149 13.58 -13.33 -12.18
C ALA A 149 13.23 -14.80 -11.89
N GLY A 150 12.15 -15.27 -12.50
CA GLY A 150 11.70 -16.65 -12.38
C GLY A 150 10.45 -16.90 -13.21
N ASP A 151 10.27 -18.16 -13.59
CA ASP A 151 9.03 -18.64 -14.21
C ASP A 151 7.98 -18.89 -13.12
N ASP A 152 6.70 -19.02 -13.51
CA ASP A 152 5.59 -19.42 -12.63
C ASP A 152 5.44 -18.58 -11.34
N ARG A 153 5.54 -17.25 -11.48
CA ARG A 153 5.38 -16.29 -10.38
C ARG A 153 3.92 -15.93 -10.14
N LEU A 154 3.54 -15.86 -8.86
CA LEU A 154 2.36 -15.15 -8.38
C LEU A 154 2.81 -13.89 -7.65
N VAL A 155 2.51 -12.71 -8.20
CA VAL A 155 2.64 -11.44 -7.47
C VAL A 155 1.33 -11.15 -6.77
N ALA A 156 1.37 -11.03 -5.45
CA ALA A 156 0.29 -10.56 -4.61
C ALA A 156 0.49 -9.07 -4.29
N PHE A 157 -0.50 -8.25 -4.65
CA PHE A 157 -0.58 -6.85 -4.23
C PHE A 157 -1.90 -6.64 -3.49
N LEU A 158 -1.81 -6.66 -2.17
CA LEU A 158 -2.94 -6.79 -1.25
C LEU A 158 -3.23 -5.47 -0.52
N GLY A 159 -4.28 -5.46 0.32
CA GLY A 159 -4.62 -4.36 1.22
C GLY A 159 -5.38 -3.21 0.57
N GLY A 160 -5.60 -3.26 -0.75
CA GLY A 160 -6.19 -2.15 -1.49
C GLY A 160 -5.19 -1.02 -1.76
N THR A 161 -3.90 -1.24 -1.51
CA THR A 161 -2.81 -0.27 -1.68
C THR A 161 -2.71 0.28 -3.11
N ILE A 162 -3.14 -0.50 -4.12
CA ILE A 162 -3.24 0.01 -5.50
C ILE A 162 -4.16 1.24 -5.62
N GLY A 163 -5.13 1.39 -4.70
CA GLY A 163 -6.01 2.54 -4.63
C GLY A 163 -5.31 3.83 -4.21
N ASN A 164 -4.07 3.75 -3.70
CA ASN A 164 -3.27 4.91 -3.30
C ASN A 164 -2.56 5.59 -4.49
N LEU A 165 -2.61 4.97 -5.66
CA LEU A 165 -2.09 5.52 -6.91
C LEU A 165 -3.23 6.19 -7.68
N VAL A 166 -3.01 7.41 -8.18
CA VAL A 166 -3.99 8.03 -9.09
C VAL A 166 -4.01 7.27 -10.43
N PRO A 167 -5.05 7.43 -11.29
CA PRO A 167 -5.22 6.59 -12.48
C PRO A 167 -3.99 6.46 -13.38
N ASP A 168 -3.28 7.56 -13.65
CA ASP A 168 -2.09 7.54 -14.51
C ASP A 168 -0.93 6.77 -13.85
N GLU A 169 -0.65 7.03 -12.57
CA GLU A 169 0.36 6.31 -11.79
C GLU A 169 0.03 4.81 -11.69
N ARG A 170 -1.25 4.48 -11.52
CA ARG A 170 -1.71 3.08 -11.45
C ARG A 170 -1.55 2.37 -12.78
N ALA A 171 -1.83 3.04 -13.90
CA ALA A 171 -1.63 2.50 -15.23
C ALA A 171 -0.13 2.24 -15.51
N GLU A 172 0.74 3.19 -15.17
CA GLU A 172 2.20 3.06 -15.27
C GLU A 172 2.70 1.90 -14.40
N PHE A 173 2.24 1.80 -13.16
CA PHE A 173 2.58 0.72 -12.24
C PHE A 173 2.16 -0.66 -12.77
N LEU A 174 0.90 -0.80 -13.22
CA LEU A 174 0.42 -2.07 -13.77
C LEU A 174 1.20 -2.47 -15.04
N ALA A 175 1.55 -1.52 -15.90
CA ALA A 175 2.37 -1.78 -17.09
C ALA A 175 3.80 -2.22 -16.71
N ALA A 176 4.44 -1.56 -15.74
CA ALA A 176 5.74 -1.94 -15.22
C ALA A 176 5.71 -3.34 -14.59
N LEU A 177 4.67 -3.65 -13.82
CA LEU A 177 4.45 -4.95 -13.21
C LEU A 177 4.23 -6.05 -14.25
N ARG A 178 3.47 -5.76 -15.31
CA ARG A 178 3.34 -6.67 -16.46
C ARG A 178 4.70 -6.99 -17.07
N GLY A 179 5.55 -5.97 -17.24
CA GLY A 179 6.91 -6.13 -17.75
C GLY A 179 7.79 -7.01 -16.87
N SER A 180 7.65 -6.91 -15.54
CA SER A 180 8.48 -7.69 -14.60
C SER A 180 8.06 -9.16 -14.49
N LEU A 181 6.80 -9.50 -14.75
CA LEU A 181 6.21 -10.85 -14.55
C LEU A 181 6.54 -11.87 -15.66
N GLY A 182 7.12 -11.47 -16.80
CA GLY A 182 7.44 -12.38 -17.91
C GLY A 182 6.19 -12.98 -18.58
N THR A 183 6.35 -14.11 -19.28
CA THR A 183 5.21 -14.84 -19.89
C THR A 183 4.61 -15.81 -18.88
N GLY A 184 3.29 -15.77 -18.70
CA GLY A 184 2.58 -16.73 -17.84
C GLY A 184 2.51 -16.39 -16.35
N GLY A 185 3.13 -15.29 -15.91
CA GLY A 185 3.02 -14.79 -14.54
C GLY A 185 1.60 -14.39 -14.15
N TRP A 186 1.33 -14.48 -12.84
CA TRP A 186 0.03 -14.19 -12.24
C TRP A 186 0.09 -12.95 -11.35
N LEU A 187 -0.99 -12.18 -11.37
CA LEU A 187 -1.24 -11.07 -10.46
C LEU A 187 -2.49 -11.39 -9.63
N LEU A 188 -2.32 -11.47 -8.31
CA LEU A 188 -3.41 -11.43 -7.33
C LEU A 188 -3.51 -10.00 -6.77
N LEU A 189 -4.60 -9.33 -7.09
CA LEU A 189 -4.81 -7.92 -6.75
C LEU A 189 -6.01 -7.76 -5.81
N GLY A 190 -5.76 -7.15 -4.64
CA GLY A 190 -6.78 -6.72 -3.70
C GLY A 190 -7.32 -5.34 -4.05
N THR A 191 -8.64 -5.21 -4.21
CA THR A 191 -9.32 -3.95 -4.52
C THR A 191 -10.51 -3.73 -3.59
N ASP A 192 -10.51 -2.60 -2.90
CA ASP A 192 -11.65 -2.19 -2.08
C ASP A 192 -12.76 -1.62 -2.97
N LEU A 193 -13.99 -2.10 -2.81
CA LEU A 193 -15.06 -1.79 -3.78
C LEU A 193 -15.84 -0.52 -3.44
N VAL A 194 -16.48 0.09 -4.43
CA VAL A 194 -17.43 1.19 -4.17
C VAL A 194 -18.61 0.66 -3.33
N LYS A 195 -18.99 1.40 -2.29
CA LYS A 195 -20.08 1.06 -1.36
C LYS A 195 -20.62 2.33 -0.72
N ASP A 196 -21.49 2.17 0.29
CA ASP A 196 -22.05 3.28 1.06
C ASP A 196 -20.97 4.28 1.52
N PRO A 197 -21.08 5.57 1.15
CA PRO A 197 -20.10 6.59 1.52
C PRO A 197 -19.92 6.76 3.03
N ALA A 198 -20.95 6.56 3.84
CA ALA A 198 -20.81 6.68 5.30
C ALA A 198 -19.92 5.57 5.86
N THR A 199 -20.06 4.34 5.35
CA THR A 199 -19.16 3.23 5.66
C THR A 199 -17.72 3.51 5.21
N LEU A 200 -17.55 4.11 4.04
CA LEU A 200 -16.22 4.48 3.53
C LEU A 200 -15.57 5.57 4.38
N VAL A 201 -16.27 6.66 4.68
CA VAL A 201 -15.74 7.76 5.49
C VAL A 201 -15.41 7.28 6.91
N ALA A 202 -16.30 6.50 7.54
CA ALA A 202 -16.06 5.98 8.89
C ALA A 202 -14.80 5.11 8.97
N ALA A 203 -14.47 4.35 7.92
CA ALA A 203 -13.25 3.55 7.88
C ALA A 203 -11.98 4.43 7.93
N TYR A 204 -12.04 5.69 7.50
CA TYR A 204 -10.90 6.62 7.48
C TYR A 204 -10.99 7.75 8.52
N ASP A 205 -12.07 7.80 9.29
CA ASP A 205 -12.32 8.79 10.36
C ASP A 205 -12.90 8.06 11.58
N ASP A 206 -12.11 7.14 12.12
CA ASP A 206 -12.53 6.29 13.23
C ASP A 206 -12.78 7.09 14.53
N SER A 207 -13.71 6.59 15.33
CA SER A 207 -14.13 7.24 16.57
C SER A 207 -13.04 7.31 17.65
N GLN A 208 -11.98 6.51 17.53
CA GLN A 208 -10.85 6.48 18.46
C GLN A 208 -9.75 7.49 18.06
N GLY A 209 -9.87 8.12 16.89
CA GLY A 209 -8.93 9.13 16.39
C GLY A 209 -7.59 8.57 15.92
N VAL A 210 -7.47 7.25 15.74
CA VAL A 210 -6.20 6.58 15.38
C VAL A 210 -5.80 6.95 13.95
N THR A 211 -6.74 6.99 13.02
CA THR A 211 -6.49 7.40 11.62
C THR A 211 -6.13 8.88 11.53
N GLY A 212 -6.68 9.71 12.40
CA GLY A 212 -6.27 11.10 12.52
C GLY A 212 -4.84 11.27 13.03
N GLU A 213 -4.43 10.46 14.01
CA GLU A 213 -3.05 10.39 14.50
C GLU A 213 -2.09 9.89 13.39
N PHE A 214 -2.47 8.82 12.68
CA PHE A 214 -1.73 8.29 11.54
C PHE A 214 -1.54 9.33 10.43
N ASN A 215 -2.60 10.08 10.09
CA ASN A 215 -2.50 11.15 9.09
C ASN A 215 -1.51 12.25 9.54
N ARG A 216 -1.60 12.70 10.79
CA ARG A 216 -0.69 13.72 11.33
C ARG A 216 0.76 13.25 11.44
N ASN A 217 1.01 11.94 11.48
CA ASN A 217 2.35 11.36 11.57
C ASN A 217 3.30 11.86 10.46
N VAL A 218 2.79 12.13 9.25
CA VAL A 218 3.63 12.67 8.17
C VAL A 218 4.30 14.00 8.54
N LEU A 219 3.66 14.83 9.38
CA LEU A 219 4.24 16.07 9.88
C LEU A 219 5.33 15.80 10.92
N HIS A 220 5.16 14.78 11.76
CA HIS A 220 6.21 14.33 12.68
C HIS A 220 7.43 13.81 11.92
N VAL A 221 7.23 13.06 10.82
CA VAL A 221 8.30 12.60 9.93
C VAL A 221 9.06 13.78 9.32
N LEU A 222 8.37 14.80 8.81
CA LEU A 222 9.02 16.00 8.29
C LEU A 222 9.81 16.75 9.38
N ASN A 223 9.26 16.86 10.58
CA ASN A 223 9.94 17.49 11.71
C ASN A 223 11.24 16.77 12.08
N GLN A 224 11.18 15.43 12.17
CA GLN A 224 12.34 14.62 12.55
C GLN A 224 13.39 14.53 11.44
N GLN A 225 12.98 14.28 10.19
CA GLN A 225 13.92 13.95 9.12
C GLN A 225 14.43 15.16 8.33
N LEU A 226 13.63 16.24 8.26
CA LEU A 226 13.95 17.46 7.52
C LEU A 226 14.11 18.70 8.42
N GLY A 227 14.12 18.53 9.74
CA GLY A 227 14.23 19.65 10.68
C GLY A 227 13.11 20.68 10.49
N ALA A 228 11.89 20.21 10.18
CA ALA A 228 10.72 21.07 10.14
C ALA A 228 10.18 21.37 11.55
N ASP A 229 9.39 22.44 11.67
CA ASP A 229 8.77 22.88 12.92
C ASP A 229 7.23 22.92 12.83
N PHE A 230 6.62 22.00 12.07
CA PHE A 230 5.17 21.86 12.05
C PHE A 230 4.66 21.59 13.47
N ASP A 231 3.52 22.19 13.82
CA ASP A 231 2.72 21.88 15.00
C ASP A 231 1.58 20.94 14.57
N PRO A 232 1.73 19.59 14.67
CA PRO A 232 0.75 18.67 14.10
C PRO A 232 -0.61 18.77 14.79
N ALA A 233 -0.65 19.21 16.05
CA ALA A 233 -1.89 19.42 16.80
C ALA A 233 -2.73 20.58 16.24
N ALA A 234 -2.12 21.52 15.49
CA ALA A 234 -2.83 22.60 14.81
C ALA A 234 -3.45 22.17 13.46
N PHE A 235 -3.34 20.88 13.09
CA PHE A 235 -3.95 20.31 11.89
C PHE A 235 -5.04 19.30 12.25
N ARG A 236 -6.27 19.61 11.85
CA ARG A 236 -7.40 18.71 11.96
C ARG A 236 -7.36 17.67 10.84
N HIS A 237 -7.55 16.41 11.21
CA HIS A 237 -7.76 15.32 10.26
C HIS A 237 -9.12 15.48 9.57
N VAL A 238 -9.16 15.27 8.26
CA VAL A 238 -10.39 15.31 7.45
C VAL A 238 -10.36 14.14 6.48
N ALA A 239 -11.37 13.26 6.53
CA ALA A 239 -11.63 12.24 5.53
C ALA A 239 -12.86 12.61 4.69
N LEU A 240 -12.74 12.52 3.36
CA LEU A 240 -13.80 12.91 2.43
C LEU A 240 -14.01 11.83 1.38
N TRP A 241 -15.26 11.57 1.01
CA TRP A 241 -15.60 10.80 -0.18
C TRP A 241 -15.76 11.73 -1.37
N ASP A 242 -14.93 11.55 -2.40
CA ASP A 242 -15.11 12.17 -3.71
C ASP A 242 -15.94 11.24 -4.58
N ALA A 243 -17.22 11.59 -4.79
CA ALA A 243 -18.15 10.77 -5.57
C ALA A 243 -17.87 10.79 -7.07
N ASP A 244 -17.25 11.86 -7.58
CA ASP A 244 -16.94 12.00 -9.01
C ASP A 244 -15.73 11.12 -9.38
N ARG A 245 -14.75 11.03 -8.48
CA ARG A 245 -13.53 10.22 -8.66
C ARG A 245 -13.60 8.84 -8.03
N GLU A 246 -14.64 8.57 -7.24
CA GLU A 246 -14.85 7.34 -6.47
C GLU A 246 -13.68 6.99 -5.54
N TRP A 247 -13.18 7.95 -4.77
CA TRP A 247 -12.12 7.71 -3.78
C TRP A 247 -12.34 8.40 -2.45
N ILE A 248 -11.71 7.86 -1.40
CA ILE A 248 -11.50 8.60 -0.16
C ILE A 248 -10.29 9.52 -0.33
N GLU A 249 -10.36 10.73 0.20
CA GLU A 249 -9.20 11.59 0.42
C GLU A 249 -8.98 11.79 1.91
N MET A 250 -7.74 11.64 2.35
CA MET A 250 -7.30 12.11 3.65
C MET A 250 -6.60 13.46 3.50
N ARG A 251 -6.97 14.40 4.37
CA ARG A 251 -6.42 15.75 4.39
C ARG A 251 -6.09 16.18 5.80
N LEU A 252 -5.12 17.10 5.90
CA LEU A 252 -4.79 17.84 7.12
C LEU A 252 -5.18 19.30 6.93
N ARG A 253 -6.16 19.78 7.70
CA ARG A 253 -6.68 21.14 7.62
C ARG A 253 -6.11 22.00 8.75
N ALA A 254 -5.45 23.09 8.38
CA ALA A 254 -4.95 24.09 9.33
C ALA A 254 -6.11 24.72 10.13
N GLU A 255 -6.03 24.71 11.45
CA GLU A 255 -7.08 25.30 12.31
C GLU A 255 -6.91 26.80 12.54
N ARG A 256 -5.73 27.33 12.25
CA ARG A 256 -5.36 28.74 12.44
C ARG A 256 -4.32 29.16 11.40
N ASP A 257 -4.15 30.45 11.25
CA ASP A 257 -3.03 31.01 10.49
C ASP A 257 -1.71 30.58 11.16
N MET A 258 -0.79 30.04 10.37
CA MET A 258 0.51 29.60 10.85
C MET A 258 1.55 29.56 9.74
N ARG A 259 2.81 29.53 10.14
CA ARG A 259 3.94 29.31 9.26
C ARG A 259 4.81 28.22 9.88
N ALA A 260 5.13 27.22 9.07
CA ALA A 260 6.18 26.25 9.36
C ALA A 260 7.40 26.58 8.50
N TYR A 261 8.57 26.11 8.91
CA TYR A 261 9.83 26.25 8.24
C TYR A 261 10.52 24.88 8.20
N VAL A 262 10.86 24.43 7.00
CA VAL A 262 11.59 23.17 6.78
C VAL A 262 13.07 23.50 6.60
N ALA A 263 13.85 23.37 7.67
CA ALA A 263 15.23 23.86 7.73
C ALA A 263 16.12 23.26 6.64
N ASP A 264 16.01 21.95 6.41
CA ASP A 264 16.77 21.22 5.40
C ASP A 264 16.56 21.72 3.96
N LEU A 265 15.43 22.38 3.71
CA LEU A 265 15.02 22.86 2.41
C LEU A 265 15.14 24.38 2.27
N ASP A 266 15.49 25.10 3.35
CA ASP A 266 15.38 26.56 3.44
C ASP A 266 13.99 27.03 2.96
N LEU A 267 12.94 26.34 3.43
CA LEU A 267 11.59 26.46 2.88
C LEU A 267 10.58 26.91 3.94
N PRO A 268 10.11 28.17 3.88
CA PRO A 268 8.93 28.57 4.63
C PRO A 268 7.65 28.09 3.95
N VAL A 269 6.71 27.59 4.76
CA VAL A 269 5.39 27.13 4.32
C VAL A 269 4.33 27.86 5.12
N SER A 270 3.48 28.63 4.45
CA SER A 270 2.40 29.39 5.08
C SER A 270 1.06 28.69 4.91
N PHE A 271 0.24 28.80 5.95
CA PHE A 271 -1.12 28.31 6.01
C PHE A 271 -2.02 29.42 6.53
N THR A 272 -3.13 29.65 5.84
CA THR A 272 -4.29 30.36 6.40
C THR A 272 -5.21 29.34 7.08
N ALA A 273 -5.98 29.77 8.08
CA ALA A 273 -7.01 28.92 8.69
C ALA A 273 -7.94 28.34 7.61
N GLY A 274 -8.07 27.02 7.59
CA GLY A 274 -8.83 26.28 6.58
C GLY A 274 -8.02 25.76 5.40
N ASP A 275 -6.76 26.16 5.22
CA ASP A 275 -5.87 25.56 4.21
C ASP A 275 -5.71 24.06 4.46
N GLU A 276 -5.65 23.28 3.39
CA GLU A 276 -5.53 21.83 3.45
C GLU A 276 -4.26 21.31 2.77
N ILE A 277 -3.71 20.24 3.35
CA ILE A 277 -2.72 19.37 2.71
C ILE A 277 -3.41 18.04 2.41
N ARG A 278 -3.48 17.64 1.15
CA ARG A 278 -3.93 16.28 0.80
C ARG A 278 -2.79 15.29 1.06
N THR A 279 -3.03 14.28 1.87
CA THR A 279 -2.00 13.34 2.31
C THR A 279 -2.20 11.93 1.77
N GLU A 280 -3.42 11.58 1.36
CA GLU A 280 -3.70 10.30 0.71
C GLU A 280 -4.92 10.41 -0.20
N VAL A 281 -4.92 9.61 -1.27
CA VAL A 281 -6.13 9.17 -1.96
C VAL A 281 -6.27 7.67 -1.75
N SER A 282 -7.49 7.15 -1.64
CA SER A 282 -7.73 5.70 -1.61
C SER A 282 -8.92 5.39 -2.51
N ALA A 283 -8.61 5.06 -3.76
CA ALA A 283 -9.60 4.72 -4.78
C ALA A 283 -10.41 3.48 -4.40
N LYS A 284 -11.70 3.55 -4.71
CA LYS A 284 -12.63 2.44 -4.57
C LYS A 284 -13.07 1.99 -5.95
N PHE A 285 -13.23 0.69 -6.10
CA PHE A 285 -13.24 0.07 -7.40
C PHE A 285 -14.59 -0.54 -7.75
N ARG A 286 -14.83 -0.60 -9.06
CA ARG A 286 -15.90 -1.41 -9.66
C ARG A 286 -15.25 -2.47 -10.52
N ARG A 287 -15.82 -3.68 -10.53
CA ARG A 287 -15.29 -4.81 -11.30
C ARG A 287 -14.99 -4.45 -12.77
N ALA A 288 -15.88 -3.69 -13.42
CA ALA A 288 -15.69 -3.27 -14.81
C ALA A 288 -14.45 -2.38 -14.99
N GLY A 289 -14.21 -1.43 -14.07
CA GLY A 289 -13.03 -0.57 -14.09
C GLY A 289 -11.74 -1.37 -13.88
N VAL A 290 -11.71 -2.24 -12.87
CA VAL A 290 -10.55 -3.13 -12.61
C VAL A 290 -10.25 -4.01 -13.83
N THR A 291 -11.28 -4.58 -14.45
CA THR A 291 -11.12 -5.40 -15.66
C THR A 291 -10.51 -4.61 -16.81
N ALA A 292 -10.96 -3.36 -17.01
CA ALA A 292 -10.46 -2.50 -18.07
C ALA A 292 -9.00 -2.06 -17.84
N GLU A 293 -8.66 -1.67 -16.61
CA GLU A 293 -7.28 -1.27 -16.26
C GLU A 293 -6.30 -2.44 -16.40
N LEU A 294 -6.68 -3.63 -15.91
CA LEU A 294 -5.89 -4.85 -16.09
C LEU A 294 -5.68 -5.18 -17.56
N ALA A 295 -6.75 -5.13 -18.37
CA ALA A 295 -6.67 -5.41 -19.79
C ALA A 295 -5.77 -4.41 -20.54
N ALA A 296 -5.85 -3.12 -20.20
CA ALA A 296 -5.00 -2.08 -20.77
C ALA A 296 -3.51 -2.31 -20.44
N ALA A 297 -3.21 -2.86 -19.26
CA ALA A 297 -1.86 -3.21 -18.84
C ALA A 297 -1.40 -4.61 -19.33
N GLY A 298 -2.18 -5.32 -20.15
CA GLY A 298 -1.79 -6.63 -20.70
C GLY A 298 -2.06 -7.81 -19.77
N PHE A 299 -2.99 -7.67 -18.82
CA PHE A 299 -3.48 -8.76 -17.98
C PHE A 299 -4.88 -9.23 -18.42
N GLU A 300 -5.11 -10.53 -18.33
CA GLU A 300 -6.44 -11.12 -18.43
C GLU A 300 -6.99 -11.42 -17.05
N LEU A 301 -8.10 -10.77 -16.67
CA LEU A 301 -8.83 -11.12 -15.46
C LEU A 301 -9.48 -12.50 -15.62
N THR A 302 -9.02 -13.48 -14.85
CA THR A 302 -9.52 -14.87 -14.93
C THR A 302 -10.50 -15.21 -13.82
N HIS A 303 -10.27 -14.68 -12.60
CA HIS A 303 -11.10 -14.95 -11.44
C HIS A 303 -11.36 -13.69 -10.63
N TRP A 304 -12.52 -13.63 -10.00
CA TRP A 304 -12.97 -12.53 -9.18
C TRP A 304 -13.72 -13.08 -7.97
N TRP A 305 -13.17 -12.88 -6.78
CA TRP A 305 -13.78 -13.27 -5.53
C TRP A 305 -13.98 -12.06 -4.64
N THR A 306 -14.95 -12.12 -3.75
CA THR A 306 -15.22 -11.06 -2.77
C THR A 306 -15.35 -11.65 -1.37
N ASP A 307 -15.29 -10.79 -0.35
CA ASP A 307 -15.80 -11.16 0.97
C ASP A 307 -17.32 -11.42 0.89
N PRO A 308 -17.92 -12.11 1.88
CA PRO A 308 -19.35 -12.44 1.87
C PRO A 308 -20.29 -11.23 1.75
N ALA A 309 -19.84 -10.03 2.16
CA ALA A 309 -20.62 -8.81 2.06
C ALA A 309 -20.38 -8.02 0.77
N GLY A 310 -19.53 -8.51 -0.15
CA GLY A 310 -19.24 -7.84 -1.42
C GLY A 310 -18.58 -6.47 -1.27
N ARG A 311 -17.79 -6.28 -0.21
CA ARG A 311 -17.13 -5.03 0.15
C ARG A 311 -15.71 -4.93 -0.42
N PHE A 312 -15.00 -6.04 -0.50
CA PHE A 312 -13.62 -6.10 -0.95
C PHE A 312 -13.45 -7.26 -1.92
N ALA A 313 -12.70 -7.06 -2.99
CA ALA A 313 -12.42 -8.10 -3.98
C ALA A 313 -10.94 -8.49 -3.98
N ILE A 314 -10.69 -9.78 -4.18
CA ILE A 314 -9.41 -10.29 -4.64
C ILE A 314 -9.61 -10.81 -6.07
N SER A 315 -8.75 -10.36 -6.97
CA SER A 315 -8.84 -10.64 -8.40
C SER A 315 -7.57 -11.34 -8.88
N LEU A 316 -7.72 -12.42 -9.64
CA LEU A 316 -6.58 -13.16 -10.18
C LEU A 316 -6.52 -12.96 -11.69
N SER A 317 -5.37 -12.49 -12.15
CA SER A 317 -5.14 -12.14 -13.54
C SER A 317 -3.88 -12.78 -14.08
N ARG A 318 -3.90 -13.19 -15.34
CA ARG A 318 -2.76 -13.79 -16.02
C ARG A 318 -2.16 -12.81 -17.01
N CYS A 319 -0.83 -12.78 -17.10
CA CYS A 319 -0.12 -12.07 -18.16
C CYS A 319 -0.53 -12.59 -19.55
N ARG A 320 -0.97 -11.70 -20.44
CA ARG A 320 -1.22 -11.99 -21.87
C ARG A 320 0.03 -11.80 -22.72
#